data_AF-A0A2N3AJR7-F1
#
_entry.id   AF-A0A2N3AJR7-F1
#
_cell.length_a   1.000
_cell.length_b   1.000
_cell.length_c   1.000
_cell.angle_alpha   90.00
_cell.angle_beta   90.00
_cell.angle_gamma   90.00
#
_symmetry.space_group_name_H-M   'P 1'
#
loop_
_entity.id
_entity.type
_entity.pdbx_description
1 polymer ?
#
loop_
_entity_poly.entity_id
_entity_poly.type
_entity_poly.pdbx_seq_one_letter_code
_entity_poly.pdbx_strand_id
1 'polypeptide(L)' 'MSSFIELAHISILIIMIIAGFLAVVFKKLLPSVIALSVASLLLSLEFYLLHAPDVAIAEAAIGAGLTMAIFIFAIRGTR' A
#
# COMPACT_ATOMS: atom_id res chain seq x y z
N MET A 1 -13.40 -22.14 0.30
CA MET A 1 -13.51 -20.73 0.73
C MET A 1 -14.85 -20.18 0.31
N SER A 2 -15.45 -19.25 1.05
CA SER A 2 -16.69 -18.59 0.62
C SER A 2 -16.41 -17.71 -0.60
N SER A 3 -17.30 -17.70 -1.59
CA SER A 3 -17.16 -16.88 -2.82
C SER A 3 -16.95 -15.38 -2.54
N PHE A 4 -17.39 -14.93 -1.36
CA PHE A 4 -17.17 -13.57 -0.88
C PHE A 4 -15.69 -13.24 -0.61
N ILE A 5 -14.93 -14.18 -0.03
CA ILE A 5 -13.51 -13.97 0.27
C ILE A 5 -12.69 -13.92 -1.03
N GLU A 6 -13.01 -14.78 -1.99
CA GLU A 6 -12.35 -14.76 -3.31
C GLU A 6 -12.58 -13.43 -4.04
N LEU A 7 -13.81 -12.90 -3.98
CA LEU A 7 -14.11 -11.58 -4.54
C LEU A 7 -13.32 -10.46 -3.85
N ALA A 8 -13.16 -10.54 -2.52
CA ALA A 8 -12.35 -9.59 -1.76
C ALA A 8 -10.89 -9.60 -2.22
N HIS A 9 -10.24 -10.78 -2.30
CA HIS A 9 -8.87 -10.91 -2.80
C HIS A 9 -8.68 -10.28 -4.18
N ILE A 10 -9.54 -10.65 -5.14
CA ILE A 10 -9.45 -10.14 -6.50
C ILE A 10 -9.59 -8.60 -6.52
N SER A 11 -10.55 -8.07 -5.76
CA SER A 11 -10.75 -6.62 -5.70
C SER A 11 -9.56 -5.88 -5.10
N ILE A 12 -8.96 -6.41 -4.02
CA ILE A 12 -7.78 -5.82 -3.37
C ILE A 12 -6.60 -5.81 -4.34
N LEU A 13 -6.34 -6.93 -5.03
CA LEU A 13 -5.25 -7.03 -5.99
C LEU A 13 -5.42 -6.05 -7.16
N ILE A 14 -6.63 -5.90 -7.69
CA ILE A 14 -6.93 -4.93 -8.75
C ILE A 14 -6.66 -3.50 -8.27
N ILE A 15 -7.15 -3.12 -7.09
CA ILE A 15 -6.96 -1.79 -6.53
C ILE A 15 -5.47 -1.54 -6.23
N MET A 16 -4.74 -2.55 -5.77
CA MET A 16 -3.30 -2.48 -5.49
C MET A 16 -2.51 -2.21 -6.79
N ILE A 17 -2.84 -2.88 -7.89
CA ILE A 17 -2.23 -2.63 -9.21
C ILE A 17 -2.50 -1.18 -9.65
N ILE A 18 -3.73 -0.70 -9.49
CA ILE A 18 -4.09 0.68 -9.83
C ILE A 18 -3.32 1.68 -8.97
N ALA A 19 -3.22 1.45 -7.65
CA ALA A 19 -2.47 2.29 -6.73
C ALA A 19 -0.97 2.32 -7.08
N GLY A 20 -0.38 1.16 -7.39
CA GLY A 20 1.01 1.06 -7.84
C GLY A 20 1.25 1.78 -9.17
N PHE A 21 0.33 1.66 -10.12
CA PHE A 21 0.40 2.39 -11.38
C PHE A 21 0.32 3.92 -11.16
N LEU A 22 -0.61 4.38 -10.33
CA LEU A 22 -0.75 5.79 -9.98
C LEU A 22 0.50 6.34 -9.28
N ALA A 23 1.14 5.53 -8.42
CA ALA A 23 2.39 5.90 -7.76
C ALA A 23 3.50 6.26 -8.75
N VAL A 24 3.58 5.57 -9.89
CA VAL A 24 4.57 5.80 -10.94
C VAL A 24 4.15 6.94 -11.89
N VAL A 25 2.86 7.06 -12.19
CA VAL A 25 2.35 8.04 -13.17
C VAL A 25 2.28 9.46 -12.62
N PHE A 26 2.10 9.63 -11.31
CA PHE A 26 2.00 10.97 -10.73
C PHE A 26 3.28 11.77 -10.90
N LYS A 27 3.15 12.99 -11.47
CA LYS A 27 4.28 13.92 -11.67
C LYS A 27 4.76 14.60 -10.38
N LYS A 28 3.90 14.66 -9.36
CA LYS A 28 4.22 15.28 -8.07
C LYS A 28 4.59 14.19 -7.08
N LEU A 29 5.75 14.35 -6.43
CA LEU A 29 6.29 13.37 -5.49
C LEU A 29 5.34 13.05 -4.33
N LEU A 30 4.60 14.04 -3.81
CA LEU A 30 3.69 13.82 -2.67
C LEU A 30 2.52 12.88 -3.04
N PRO A 31 1.72 13.13 -4.09
CA PRO A 31 0.74 12.16 -4.60
C PRO A 31 1.33 10.77 -4.92
N SER A 32 2.52 10.71 -5.51
CA SER A 32 3.20 9.44 -5.82
C SER A 32 3.42 8.59 -4.56
N VAL A 33 3.93 9.21 -3.50
CA VAL A 33 4.22 8.55 -2.21
C VAL A 33 2.93 8.14 -1.49
N ILE A 34 1.87 8.95 -1.57
CA ILE A 34 0.57 8.59 -1.01
C ILE A 34 0.00 7.35 -1.72
N ALA A 35 0.04 7.32 -3.06
CA ALA A 35 -0.41 6.17 -3.82
C ALA A 35 0.41 4.90 -3.52
N LEU A 36 1.71 5.05 -3.30
CA LEU A 36 2.59 3.96 -2.86
C LEU A 36 2.19 3.44 -1.46
N SER A 37 1.93 4.34 -0.51
CA SER A 37 1.48 3.97 0.84
C SER A 37 0.14 3.23 0.82
N VAL A 38 -0.80 3.64 -0.05
CA VAL A 38 -2.06 2.93 -0.27
C VAL A 38 -1.82 1.51 -0.81
N ALA A 39 -0.90 1.33 -1.76
CA ALA A 39 -0.54 0.01 -2.26
C ALA A 39 0.03 -0.89 -1.15
N SER A 40 0.93 -0.39 -0.29
CA SER A 40 1.43 -1.13 0.87
C SER A 40 0.36 -1.45 1.91
N LEU A 41 -0.61 -0.55 2.13
CA LEU A 41 -1.72 -0.82 3.05
C LEU A 41 -2.60 -1.97 2.54
N LEU A 42 -2.88 -2.00 1.23
CA LEU A 42 -3.63 -3.08 0.59
C LEU A 42 -2.86 -4.41 0.65
N LEU A 43 -1.54 -4.37 0.53
CA LEU A 43 -0.69 -5.56 0.71
C LEU A 43 -0.76 -6.11 2.14
N SER A 44 -0.75 -5.24 3.16
CA SER A 44 -0.95 -5.65 4.56
C SER A 44 -2.32 -6.32 4.77
N LEU A 45 -3.37 -5.78 4.14
CA LEU A 45 -4.71 -6.39 4.17
C LEU A 45 -4.71 -7.78 3.52
N GLU A 46 -3.98 -7.96 2.42
CA GLU A 46 -3.83 -9.26 1.76
C GLU A 46 -3.11 -10.28 2.65
N PHE A 47 -2.03 -9.89 3.33
CA PHE A 47 -1.35 -10.74 4.30
C PHE A 47 -2.25 -11.16 5.46
N TYR A 48 -3.11 -10.26 5.93
CA TYR A 48 -4.09 -10.58 6.95
C TYR A 48 -5.08 -11.65 6.45
N LEU A 49 -5.62 -11.51 5.23
CA LEU A 49 -6.52 -12.51 4.64
C LEU A 49 -5.84 -13.86 4.36
N LEU A 50 -4.54 -13.85 4.08
CA LEU A 50 -3.72 -15.05 3.91
C LEU A 50 -3.33 -15.73 5.24
N HIS A 51 -3.88 -15.29 6.37
CA HIS A 51 -3.59 -15.80 7.71
C HIS A 51 -2.12 -15.61 8.13
N ALA A 52 -1.46 -14.55 7.64
CA ALA A 52 -0.11 -14.15 8.05
C ALA A 52 -0.17 -12.84 8.87
N PRO A 53 -0.68 -12.87 10.13
CA PRO A 53 -0.92 -11.66 10.91
C PRO A 53 0.37 -10.92 11.30
N ASP A 54 1.46 -11.64 11.59
CA ASP A 54 2.73 -11.03 12.01
C ASP A 54 3.34 -10.19 10.88
N VAL A 55 3.27 -10.70 9.64
CA VAL A 55 3.73 -10.00 8.44
C VAL A 55 2.80 -8.83 8.11
N ALA A 56 1.48 -8.99 8.28
CA ALA A 56 0.51 -7.92 8.06
C ALA A 56 0.77 -6.70 8.95
N ILE A 57 1.03 -6.92 10.25
CA ILE A 57 1.34 -5.85 11.20
C ILE A 57 2.65 -5.16 10.84
N ALA A 58 3.68 -5.94 10.48
CA ALA A 58 4.97 -5.41 10.06
C ALA A 58 4.85 -4.54 8.79
N GLU A 59 4.11 -5.00 7.78
CA GLU A 59 3.91 -4.27 6.53
C GLU A 59 3.08 -3.00 6.73
N ALA A 60 2.05 -3.03 7.58
CA ALA A 60 1.27 -1.83 7.91
C ALA A 60 2.14 -0.76 8.59
N ALA A 61 2.99 -1.18 9.54
CA ALA A 61 3.87 -0.27 10.26
C ALA A 61 4.97 0.31 9.37
N ILE A 62 5.65 -0.55 8.59
CA ILE A 62 6.83 -0.17 7.80
C ILE A 62 6.43 0.40 6.44
N GLY A 63 5.62 -0.31 5.67
CA GLY A 63 5.23 0.05 4.30
C GLY A 63 4.29 1.24 4.27
N ALA A 64 3.13 1.12 4.93
CA ALA A 64 2.12 2.19 4.91
C ALA A 64 2.50 3.39 5.79
N GLY A 65 3.05 3.14 6.98
CA GLY A 65 3.38 4.18 7.97
C GLY A 65 4.76 4.82 7.80
N LEU A 66 5.82 4.07 8.13
CA LEU A 66 7.19 4.58 8.24
C LEU A 66 7.73 5.08 6.89
N THR A 67 7.58 4.29 5.83
CA THR A 67 8.08 4.62 4.49
C THR A 67 7.43 5.89 3.96
N MET A 68 6.11 6.05 4.15
CA MET A 68 5.39 7.28 3.81
C MET A 68 5.96 8.49 4.55
N ALA A 69 6.14 8.37 5.88
CA ALA A 69 6.69 9.45 6.69
C ALA A 69 8.09 9.86 6.22
N ILE A 70 9.00 8.89 6.03
CA ILE A 70 10.37 9.11 5.56
C ILE A 70 10.37 9.84 4.21
N PHE A 71 9.58 9.38 3.24
CA PHE A 71 9.51 10.03 1.93
C PHE A 71 8.96 11.45 2.02
N ILE A 72 7.92 11.69 2.83
CA ILE A 72 7.37 13.05 3.03
C ILE A 72 8.45 13.97 3.61
N PHE A 73 9.21 13.52 4.62
CA PHE A 73 10.31 14.30 5.19
C PHE A 73 11.41 14.57 4.17
N ALA A 74 11.81 13.57 3.39
CA ALA A 74 12.81 13.72 2.34
C ALA A 74 12.36 14.72 1.26
N ILE A 75 11.12 14.60 0.76
CA ILE A 75 10.54 15.55 -0.22
C ILE A 75 10.56 16.97 0.34
N ARG A 76 10.24 17.14 1.63
CA ARG A 76 10.27 18.45 2.28
C ARG A 76 11.68 19.04 2.35
N GLY A 77 12.72 18.22 2.45
CA GLY A 77 14.13 18.65 2.42
C GLY A 77 14.68 18.92 1.02
N THR A 78 13.98 18.55 -0.04
CA THR A 78 14.36 18.83 -1.44
C THR A 78 13.73 20.10 -2.02
N ARG A 79 12.85 20.75 -1.27
CA ARG A 79 12.22 22.02 -1.64
C ARG A 79 12.85 23.20 -0.92
#